data_AF-A0A2E8DXN9-F1
#
_entry.id   AF-A0A2E8DXN9-F1
#
_cell.length_a   1.000
_cell.length_b   1.000
_cell.length_c   1.000
_cell.angle_alpha   90.00
_cell.angle_beta   90.00
_cell.angle_gamma   90.00
#
_symmetry.space_group_name_H-M   'P 1'
#
loop_
_entity.id
_entity.type
_entity.pdbx_description
1 polymer ?
#
loop_
_entity_poly.entity_id
_entity_poly.type
_entity_poly.pdbx_seq_one_letter_code
_entity_poly.pdbx_strand_id
1 'polypeptide(L)'
;MTFDTYQSQSNPEWPMGLEGVVIFRDGFFMTVFLPLYALPQQAEQQLKDQTNFRQSVPVLVRLLADQNSVIRRRAIKSLGLIGPEAKDAVPELTQILRDVEKEIRDSAFQALAAIGSEAKQAVPALIQALKDQNSDIRRNAISTLREIGPAARQAVPALIQLLDDESLVVRVNAIEALGDIGAEAKQAVPMLT
;
A
#
# COMPACT_ATOMS: atom_id res chain seq x y z
N MET A 1 13.84 -13.61 3.41
CA MET A 1 12.72 -14.02 4.27
C MET A 1 12.68 -15.54 4.24
N THR A 2 13.00 -16.14 5.37
CA THR A 2 12.97 -17.59 5.59
C THR A 2 11.51 -18.05 5.59
N PHE A 3 11.19 -19.06 4.76
CA PHE A 3 9.88 -19.69 4.78
C PHE A 3 9.79 -20.52 6.06
N ASP A 4 8.91 -20.12 6.98
CA ASP A 4 8.69 -20.83 8.23
C ASP A 4 8.12 -22.24 7.97
N THR A 5 8.52 -23.15 8.85
CA THR A 5 8.31 -24.60 8.80
C THR A 5 6.88 -25.06 8.53
N TYR A 6 6.73 -25.93 7.53
CA TYR A 6 5.53 -26.71 7.26
C TYR A 6 5.21 -27.64 8.45
N GLN A 7 4.07 -27.45 9.10
CA GLN A 7 3.51 -28.46 10.00
C GLN A 7 2.25 -29.05 9.36
N SER A 8 2.33 -30.31 8.95
CA SER A 8 1.12 -31.08 8.64
C SER A 8 0.37 -31.33 9.94
N GLN A 9 -0.92 -30.98 9.98
CA GLN A 9 -1.82 -31.40 11.05
C GLN A 9 -2.90 -32.28 10.45
N SER A 10 -3.12 -33.44 11.07
CA SER A 10 -4.27 -34.30 10.79
C SER A 10 -5.46 -33.85 11.63
N ASN A 11 -6.57 -33.48 10.99
CA ASN A 11 -7.84 -33.18 11.68
C ASN A 11 -8.82 -34.37 11.53
N PRO A 12 -9.32 -34.95 12.63
CA PRO A 12 -10.22 -36.10 12.59
C PRO A 12 -11.63 -35.79 12.05
N GLU A 13 -12.02 -34.53 11.90
CA GLU A 13 -13.30 -34.15 11.27
C GLU A 13 -13.26 -34.17 9.74
N TRP A 14 -12.12 -34.47 9.14
CA TRP A 14 -11.99 -34.54 7.68
C TRP A 14 -12.53 -35.86 7.13
N PRO A 15 -13.27 -35.83 5.99
CA PRO A 15 -13.73 -37.05 5.35
C PRO A 15 -12.53 -37.93 4.98
N MET A 16 -12.64 -39.21 5.29
CA MET A 16 -11.53 -40.18 5.24
C MET A 16 -10.82 -40.17 3.88
N GLY A 17 -9.53 -39.79 3.89
CA GLY A 17 -8.63 -39.87 2.73
C GLY A 17 -8.02 -38.55 2.22
N LEU A 18 -8.21 -37.42 2.92
CA LEU A 18 -7.61 -36.13 2.54
C LEU A 18 -6.53 -35.70 3.54
N GLU A 19 -5.31 -35.47 3.05
CA GLU A 19 -4.26 -34.72 3.77
C GLU A 19 -4.29 -33.26 3.31
N GLY A 20 -4.60 -32.33 4.21
CA GLY A 20 -4.60 -30.89 3.94
C GLY A 20 -3.29 -30.23 4.39
N VAL A 21 -2.83 -29.24 3.63
CA VAL A 21 -1.74 -28.33 4.04
C VAL A 21 -2.38 -27.03 4.52
N VAL A 22 -2.08 -26.63 5.76
CA VAL A 22 -2.51 -25.35 6.31
C VAL A 22 -1.40 -24.33 6.05
N ILE A 23 -1.69 -23.31 5.24
CA ILE A 23 -0.76 -22.20 4.99
C ILE A 23 -1.23 -20.99 5.82
N PHE A 24 -0.36 -20.48 6.67
CA PHE A 24 -0.61 -19.26 7.42
C PHE A 24 0.01 -18.07 6.68
N ARG A 25 -0.81 -17.10 6.27
CA ARG A 25 -0.32 -15.79 5.82
C ARG A 25 -1.26 -14.69 6.32
N ASP A 26 -0.70 -13.74 7.06
CA ASP A 26 -1.34 -12.49 7.49
C ASP A 26 -2.75 -12.62 8.10
N GLY A 27 -2.93 -13.60 9.01
CA GLY A 27 -4.13 -13.72 9.84
C GLY A 27 -5.40 -14.22 9.13
N PHE A 28 -5.32 -14.65 7.86
CA PHE A 28 -6.45 -15.23 7.13
C PHE A 28 -6.32 -16.76 6.98
N PHE A 29 -7.41 -17.49 7.28
CA PHE A 29 -7.51 -18.92 7.01
C PHE A 29 -7.94 -19.15 5.56
N MET A 30 -7.10 -19.82 4.76
CA MET A 30 -7.51 -20.32 3.45
C MET A 30 -7.21 -21.82 3.38
N THR A 31 -8.26 -22.65 3.39
CA THR A 31 -8.11 -24.10 3.18
C THR A 31 -8.09 -24.36 1.69
N VAL A 32 -6.98 -24.84 1.13
CA VAL A 32 -6.88 -25.23 -0.28
C VAL A 32 -6.93 -26.76 -0.35
N PHE A 33 -8.05 -27.30 -0.84
CA PHE A 33 -8.18 -28.73 -1.13
C PHE A 33 -7.49 -29.03 -2.46
N LEU A 34 -6.33 -29.68 -2.42
CA LEU A 34 -5.66 -30.17 -3.62
C LEU A 34 -5.87 -31.68 -3.74
N PRO A 35 -6.23 -32.22 -4.91
CA PRO A 35 -6.18 -33.66 -5.13
C PRO A 35 -4.73 -34.14 -4.96
N LEU A 36 -4.57 -35.34 -4.37
CA LEU A 36 -3.32 -35.96 -3.88
C LEU A 36 -2.17 -36.10 -4.92
N TYR A 37 -2.35 -35.65 -6.16
CA TYR A 37 -1.43 -35.78 -7.29
C TYR A 37 -0.88 -34.45 -7.82
N ALA A 38 -1.40 -33.30 -7.36
CA ALA A 38 -0.82 -32.00 -7.68
C ALA A 38 0.40 -31.79 -6.77
N LEU A 39 1.60 -32.04 -7.29
CA LEU A 39 2.85 -31.76 -6.57
C LEU A 39 2.82 -30.33 -6.01
N PRO A 40 3.43 -30.06 -4.83
CA PRO A 40 3.44 -28.72 -4.22
C PRO A 40 3.82 -27.61 -5.21
N GLN A 41 4.73 -27.90 -6.13
CA GLN A 41 5.15 -26.98 -7.19
C GLN A 41 4.05 -26.59 -8.18
N GLN A 42 3.14 -27.50 -8.55
CA GLN A 42 2.04 -27.21 -9.48
C GLN A 42 0.93 -26.41 -8.80
N ALA A 43 0.65 -26.70 -7.52
CA ALA A 43 -0.30 -25.91 -6.74
C ALA A 43 0.25 -24.51 -6.40
N GLU A 44 1.54 -24.40 -6.07
CA GLU A 44 2.22 -23.11 -5.95
C GLU A 44 2.22 -22.33 -7.26
N GLN A 45 2.42 -23.00 -8.39
CA GLN A 45 2.37 -22.37 -9.70
C GLN A 45 0.95 -21.93 -10.06
N GLN A 46 -0.08 -22.73 -9.78
CA GLN A 46 -1.48 -22.35 -9.96
C GLN A 46 -1.91 -21.22 -9.01
N LEU A 47 -1.42 -21.19 -7.77
CA LEU A 47 -1.61 -20.07 -6.86
C LEU A 47 -0.92 -18.82 -7.40
N LYS A 48 0.32 -18.93 -7.91
CA LYS A 48 1.04 -17.81 -8.57
C LYS A 48 0.34 -17.34 -9.85
N ASP A 49 -0.27 -18.24 -10.61
CA ASP A 49 -0.98 -17.96 -11.85
C ASP A 49 -2.38 -17.36 -11.60
N GLN A 50 -3.13 -17.86 -10.60
CA GLN A 50 -4.39 -17.25 -10.14
C GLN A 50 -4.17 -15.91 -9.44
N THR A 51 -2.95 -15.70 -8.93
CA THR A 51 -2.50 -14.49 -8.23
C THR A 51 -1.53 -13.68 -9.11
N ASN A 52 -1.66 -13.75 -10.44
CA ASN A 52 -0.86 -12.87 -11.31
C ASN A 52 -1.48 -11.47 -11.36
N PHE A 53 -1.55 -10.81 -10.20
CA PHE A 53 -2.05 -9.44 -10.05
C PHE A 53 -1.41 -8.48 -11.07
N ARG A 54 -0.16 -8.74 -11.47
CA ARG A 54 0.55 -7.97 -12.50
C ARG A 54 -0.15 -7.96 -13.85
N GLN A 55 -0.86 -9.03 -14.22
CA GLN A 55 -1.65 -9.06 -15.46
C GLN A 55 -2.91 -8.20 -15.37
N SER A 56 -3.42 -7.97 -14.15
CA SER A 56 -4.60 -7.11 -13.92
C SER A 56 -4.25 -5.63 -13.82
N VAL A 57 -3.02 -5.28 -13.41
CA VAL A 57 -2.57 -3.87 -13.24
C VAL A 57 -2.82 -3.03 -14.50
N PRO A 58 -2.45 -3.45 -15.73
CA PRO A 58 -2.71 -2.65 -16.94
C PRO A 58 -4.20 -2.37 -17.19
N VAL A 59 -5.07 -3.32 -16.87
CA VAL A 59 -6.52 -3.14 -17.00
C VAL A 59 -7.04 -2.17 -15.95
N LEU A 60 -6.60 -2.31 -14.70
CA LEU A 60 -6.99 -1.43 -13.61
C LEU A 60 -6.51 0.01 -13.83
N VAL A 61 -5.29 0.20 -14.36
CA VAL A 61 -4.78 1.53 -14.74
C VAL A 61 -5.69 2.20 -15.77
N ARG A 62 -6.20 1.47 -16.77
CA ARG A 62 -7.15 2.04 -17.74
C ARG A 62 -8.47 2.47 -17.09
N LEU A 63 -8.94 1.71 -16.10
CA LEU A 63 -10.19 2.01 -15.37
C LEU A 63 -10.06 3.22 -14.44
N LEU A 64 -8.85 3.72 -14.18
CA LEU A 64 -8.64 4.98 -13.46
C LEU A 64 -9.18 6.20 -14.22
N ALA A 65 -9.32 6.11 -15.55
CA ALA A 65 -9.86 7.18 -16.38
C ALA A 65 -11.37 7.02 -16.69
N ASP A 66 -12.06 6.09 -16.03
CA ASP A 66 -13.48 5.84 -16.27
C ASP A 66 -14.35 7.04 -15.84
N GLN A 67 -15.39 7.33 -16.62
CA GLN A 67 -16.32 8.43 -16.34
C GLN A 67 -17.11 8.17 -15.05
N ASN A 68 -17.34 6.90 -14.71
CA ASN A 68 -18.04 6.50 -13.50
C ASN A 68 -17.06 6.45 -12.31
N SER A 69 -17.29 7.30 -11.32
CA SER A 69 -16.43 7.38 -10.14
C SER A 69 -16.45 6.12 -9.27
N VAL A 70 -17.51 5.31 -9.34
CA VAL A 70 -17.55 3.99 -8.69
C VAL A 70 -16.54 3.04 -9.33
N ILE A 71 -16.39 3.07 -10.65
CA ILE A 71 -15.42 2.25 -11.38
C ILE A 71 -14.00 2.73 -11.04
N ARG A 72 -13.74 4.04 -11.12
CA ARG A 72 -12.45 4.63 -10.71
C ARG A 72 -12.07 4.21 -9.30
N ARG A 73 -12.98 4.40 -8.32
CA ARG A 73 -12.75 4.04 -6.91
C ARG A 73 -12.43 2.57 -6.74
N ARG A 74 -13.14 1.67 -7.40
CA ARG A 74 -12.87 0.23 -7.34
C ARG A 74 -11.51 -0.10 -7.94
N ALA A 75 -11.15 0.51 -9.06
CA ALA A 75 -9.83 0.32 -9.67
C ALA A 75 -8.70 0.78 -8.73
N ILE A 76 -8.83 1.96 -8.13
CA ILE A 76 -7.87 2.51 -7.15
C ILE A 76 -7.72 1.55 -5.96
N LYS A 77 -8.84 1.11 -5.38
CA LYS A 77 -8.82 0.17 -4.24
C LYS A 77 -8.16 -1.16 -4.60
N SER A 78 -8.47 -1.71 -5.77
CA SER A 78 -7.84 -2.94 -6.25
C SER A 78 -6.33 -2.77 -6.44
N LEU A 79 -5.86 -1.64 -6.98
CA LEU A 79 -4.43 -1.35 -7.09
C LEU A 79 -3.76 -1.24 -5.72
N GLY A 80 -4.43 -0.63 -4.74
CA GLY A 80 -3.95 -0.62 -3.36
C GLY A 80 -3.86 -2.01 -2.74
N LEU A 81 -4.85 -2.88 -2.98
CA LEU A 81 -4.83 -4.27 -2.51
C LEU A 81 -3.74 -5.13 -3.17
N ILE A 82 -3.37 -4.80 -4.41
CA ILE A 82 -2.22 -5.42 -5.09
C ILE A 82 -0.90 -4.99 -4.42
N GLY A 83 -0.84 -3.77 -3.89
CA GLY A 83 0.33 -3.29 -3.14
C GLY A 83 1.53 -3.02 -4.04
N PRO A 84 2.78 -3.34 -3.61
CA PRO A 84 4.00 -2.99 -4.32
C PRO A 84 4.05 -3.42 -5.79
N GLU A 85 3.40 -4.53 -6.15
CA GLU A 85 3.30 -5.03 -7.52
C GLU A 85 2.51 -4.10 -8.46
N ALA A 86 1.73 -3.16 -7.93
CA ALA A 86 1.00 -2.13 -8.68
C ALA A 86 1.82 -0.86 -8.95
N LYS A 87 3.15 -0.88 -8.76
CA LYS A 87 4.03 0.28 -8.96
C LYS A 87 3.89 0.97 -10.32
N ASP A 88 3.52 0.23 -11.36
CA ASP A 88 3.33 0.79 -12.70
C ASP A 88 2.11 1.71 -12.79
N ALA A 89 1.20 1.67 -11.80
CA ALA A 89 0.04 2.56 -11.68
C ALA A 89 0.32 3.86 -10.92
N VAL A 90 1.53 4.01 -10.34
CA VAL A 90 1.88 5.17 -9.51
C VAL A 90 1.72 6.50 -10.26
N PRO A 91 2.12 6.64 -11.54
CA PRO A 91 1.95 7.90 -12.26
C PRO A 91 0.48 8.33 -12.37
N GLU A 92 -0.43 7.41 -12.70
CA GLU A 92 -1.86 7.67 -12.83
C GLU A 92 -2.52 7.92 -11.47
N LEU A 93 -2.19 7.11 -10.45
CA LEU A 93 -2.66 7.33 -9.08
C LEU A 93 -2.22 8.70 -8.54
N THR A 94 -1.02 9.16 -8.91
CA THR A 94 -0.51 10.48 -8.53
C THR A 94 -1.34 11.61 -9.13
N GLN A 95 -1.88 11.47 -10.34
CA GLN A 95 -2.76 12.47 -10.94
C GLN A 95 -4.10 12.56 -10.19
N ILE A 96 -4.59 11.42 -9.70
CA ILE A 96 -5.87 11.30 -8.98
C ILE A 96 -5.85 11.97 -7.60
N LEU A 97 -4.66 12.26 -7.05
CA LEU A 97 -4.55 13.06 -5.83
C LEU A 97 -5.20 14.45 -5.95
N ARG A 98 -5.49 14.91 -7.17
CA ARG A 98 -6.18 16.17 -7.47
C ARG A 98 -7.61 15.98 -8.02
N ASP A 99 -8.17 14.78 -7.93
CA ASP A 99 -9.55 14.51 -8.36
C ASP A 99 -10.53 15.42 -7.58
N VAL A 100 -11.64 15.80 -8.20
CA VAL A 100 -12.63 16.69 -7.57
C VAL A 100 -13.38 16.01 -6.42
N GLU A 101 -13.58 14.69 -6.50
CA GLU A 101 -14.28 13.89 -5.50
C GLU A 101 -13.33 13.50 -4.36
N LYS A 102 -13.65 13.94 -3.13
CA LYS A 102 -12.83 13.66 -1.93
C LYS A 102 -12.56 12.17 -1.74
N GLU A 103 -13.59 11.32 -1.90
CA GLU A 103 -13.48 9.86 -1.76
C GLU A 103 -12.49 9.23 -2.75
N ILE A 104 -12.39 9.81 -3.95
CA ILE A 104 -11.46 9.36 -4.99
C ILE A 104 -10.03 9.76 -4.63
N ARG A 105 -9.82 11.02 -4.21
CA ARG A 105 -8.51 11.48 -3.70
C ARG A 105 -8.04 10.64 -2.52
N ASP A 106 -8.90 10.42 -1.53
CA ASP A 106 -8.57 9.64 -0.32
C ASP A 106 -8.21 8.20 -0.67
N SER A 107 -8.94 7.58 -1.60
CA SER A 107 -8.61 6.24 -2.10
C SER A 107 -7.24 6.23 -2.79
N ALA A 108 -6.87 7.27 -3.53
CA ALA A 108 -5.58 7.35 -4.22
C ALA A 108 -4.41 7.50 -3.24
N PHE A 109 -4.55 8.31 -2.18
CA PHE A 109 -3.58 8.34 -1.08
C PHE A 109 -3.40 6.97 -0.43
N GLN A 110 -4.51 6.29 -0.11
CA GLN A 110 -4.47 4.94 0.47
C GLN A 110 -3.79 3.92 -0.45
N ALA A 111 -4.07 3.98 -1.75
CA ALA A 111 -3.45 3.08 -2.73
C ALA A 111 -1.94 3.34 -2.85
N LEU A 112 -1.51 4.60 -2.95
CA LEU A 112 -0.08 4.96 -2.97
C LEU A 112 0.63 4.54 -1.68
N ALA A 113 -0.03 4.68 -0.54
CA ALA A 113 0.49 4.23 0.75
C ALA A 113 0.67 2.71 0.78
N ALA A 114 -0.32 1.94 0.29
CA ALA A 114 -0.23 0.48 0.21
C ALA A 114 0.81 -0.03 -0.80
N ILE A 115 1.10 0.73 -1.86
CA ILE A 115 2.23 0.46 -2.77
C ILE A 115 3.58 0.67 -2.05
N GLY A 116 3.62 1.52 -1.03
CA GLY A 116 4.77 1.72 -0.15
C GLY A 116 5.97 2.32 -0.88
N SER A 117 7.17 1.79 -0.61
CA SER A 117 8.43 2.32 -1.17
C SER A 117 8.48 2.38 -2.70
N GLU A 118 7.73 1.51 -3.39
CA GLU A 118 7.65 1.54 -4.85
C GLU A 118 6.90 2.78 -5.38
N ALA A 119 6.13 3.46 -4.54
CA ALA A 119 5.43 4.72 -4.85
C ALA A 119 6.34 5.96 -4.77
N LYS A 120 7.67 5.82 -4.65
CA LYS A 120 8.63 6.94 -4.56
C LYS A 120 8.49 7.99 -5.67
N GLN A 121 7.96 7.63 -6.84
CA GLN A 121 7.72 8.58 -7.94
C GLN A 121 6.63 9.61 -7.60
N ALA A 122 5.72 9.31 -6.66
CA ALA A 122 4.69 10.21 -6.20
C ALA A 122 5.20 11.29 -5.23
N VAL A 123 6.40 11.13 -4.66
CA VAL A 123 6.95 12.02 -3.61
C VAL A 123 6.90 13.51 -3.99
N PRO A 124 7.28 13.95 -5.21
CA PRO A 124 7.16 15.36 -5.59
C PRO A 124 5.73 15.90 -5.53
N ALA A 125 4.74 15.10 -5.91
CA ALA A 125 3.33 15.50 -5.85
C ALA A 125 2.81 15.52 -4.40
N LEU A 126 3.22 14.55 -3.58
CA LEU A 126 2.90 14.51 -2.16
C LEU A 126 3.50 15.72 -1.41
N ILE A 127 4.71 16.16 -1.76
CA ILE A 127 5.30 17.40 -1.23
C ILE A 127 4.46 18.63 -1.58
N GLN A 128 3.80 18.67 -2.75
CA GLN A 128 2.87 19.75 -3.06
C GLN A 128 1.59 19.64 -2.22
N ALA A 129 1.08 18.43 -2.00
CA ALA A 129 -0.11 18.19 -1.17
C ALA A 129 0.12 18.56 0.32
N LEU A 130 1.37 18.53 0.80
CA LEU A 130 1.71 19.05 2.14
C LEU A 130 1.43 20.56 2.31
N LYS A 131 1.27 21.31 1.20
CA LYS A 131 1.00 22.75 1.21
C LYS A 131 -0.48 23.09 1.01
N ASP A 132 -1.34 22.07 0.95
CA ASP A 132 -2.77 22.27 0.70
C ASP A 132 -3.44 23.00 1.87
N GLN A 133 -4.42 23.85 1.58
CA GLN A 133 -5.17 24.57 2.61
C GLN A 133 -6.01 23.63 3.47
N ASN A 134 -6.44 22.49 2.92
CA ASN A 134 -7.19 21.47 3.64
C ASN A 134 -6.25 20.57 4.45
N SER A 135 -6.43 20.59 5.77
CA SER A 135 -5.63 19.78 6.70
C SER A 135 -5.79 18.27 6.49
N ASP A 136 -6.92 17.79 5.95
CA ASP A 136 -7.08 16.38 5.58
C ASP A 136 -6.14 15.98 4.43
N ILE A 137 -5.94 16.87 3.45
CA ILE A 137 -5.02 16.62 2.33
C ILE A 137 -3.58 16.59 2.83
N ARG A 138 -3.20 17.56 3.68
CA ARG A 138 -1.89 17.56 4.33
C ARG A 138 -1.66 16.27 5.13
N ARG A 139 -2.63 15.87 5.96
CA ARG A 139 -2.57 14.63 6.76
C ARG A 139 -2.40 13.39 5.89
N ASN A 140 -3.19 13.25 4.83
CA ASN A 140 -3.12 12.10 3.94
C ASN A 140 -1.77 12.04 3.20
N ALA A 141 -1.23 13.19 2.79
CA ALA A 141 0.08 13.29 2.18
C ALA A 141 1.19 12.87 3.16
N ILE A 142 1.15 13.33 4.42
CA ILE A 142 2.10 12.89 5.46
C ILE A 142 2.03 11.38 5.65
N SER A 143 0.83 10.82 5.84
CA SER A 143 0.65 9.37 6.02
C SER A 143 1.20 8.58 4.85
N THR A 144 0.99 9.05 3.61
CA THR A 144 1.50 8.37 2.42
C THR A 144 3.02 8.45 2.34
N LEU A 145 3.61 9.61 2.65
CA LEU A 145 5.08 9.77 2.72
C LEU A 145 5.71 8.87 3.79
N ARG A 146 5.02 8.67 4.91
CA ARG A 146 5.43 7.77 5.98
C ARG A 146 5.49 6.31 5.51
N GLU A 147 4.45 5.84 4.83
CA GLU A 147 4.42 4.46 4.27
C GLU A 147 5.42 4.25 3.10
N ILE A 148 5.77 5.32 2.37
CA ILE A 148 6.89 5.28 1.39
C ILE A 148 8.25 5.13 2.12
N GLY A 149 8.35 5.62 3.36
CA GLY A 149 9.51 5.44 4.23
C GLY A 149 10.75 6.20 3.76
N PRO A 150 11.98 5.64 3.91
CA PRO A 150 13.22 6.32 3.54
C PRO A 150 13.30 6.82 2.08
N ALA A 151 12.56 6.19 1.17
CA ALA A 151 12.46 6.64 -0.21
C ALA A 151 11.80 8.04 -0.35
N ALA A 152 11.07 8.49 0.68
CA ALA A 152 10.46 9.81 0.79
C ALA A 152 11.39 10.91 1.33
N ARG A 153 12.70 10.65 1.51
CA ARG A 153 13.68 11.62 2.07
C ARG A 153 13.64 13.03 1.46
N GLN A 154 13.22 13.17 0.20
CA GLN A 154 13.07 14.48 -0.45
C GLN A 154 11.99 15.36 0.22
N ALA A 155 11.06 14.76 0.95
CA ALA A 155 10.00 15.47 1.67
C ALA A 155 10.43 16.00 3.03
N VAL A 156 11.60 15.62 3.55
CA VAL A 156 12.06 16.03 4.90
C VAL A 156 12.01 17.56 5.11
N PRO A 157 12.50 18.42 4.19
CA PRO A 157 12.39 19.86 4.39
C PRO A 157 10.94 20.37 4.49
N ALA A 158 10.02 19.79 3.72
CA ALA A 158 8.61 20.17 3.76
C ALA A 158 7.91 19.64 5.04
N LEU A 159 8.27 18.45 5.50
CA LEU A 159 7.76 17.90 6.76
C LEU A 159 8.24 18.71 7.97
N ILE A 160 9.47 19.22 7.96
CA ILE A 160 9.97 20.14 9.00
C ILE A 160 9.13 21.41 9.07
N GLN A 161 8.71 21.97 7.93
CA GLN A 161 7.83 23.16 7.92
C GLN A 161 6.47 22.88 8.57
N LEU A 162 5.97 21.64 8.50
CA LEU A 162 4.70 21.26 9.11
C LEU A 162 4.78 21.05 10.62
N LEU A 163 5.96 21.15 11.24
CA LEU A 163 6.08 21.19 12.70
C LEU A 163 5.43 22.45 13.29
N ASP A 164 5.26 23.51 12.48
CA ASP A 164 4.57 24.75 12.84
C ASP A 164 3.14 24.83 12.25
N ASP A 165 2.58 23.72 11.75
CA ASP A 165 1.24 23.70 11.16
C ASP A 165 0.17 24.12 12.18
N GLU A 166 -0.88 24.82 11.73
CA GLU A 166 -2.01 25.22 12.57
C GLU A 166 -2.73 24.03 13.23
N SER A 167 -2.79 22.88 12.53
CA SER A 167 -3.46 21.68 12.98
C SER A 167 -2.52 20.83 13.83
N LEU A 168 -2.90 20.61 15.09
CA LEU A 168 -2.16 19.73 16.00
C LEU A 168 -1.96 18.32 15.41
N VAL A 169 -2.96 17.79 14.71
CA VAL A 169 -2.89 16.46 14.08
C VAL A 169 -1.82 16.45 12.97
N VAL A 170 -1.74 17.52 12.18
CA VAL A 170 -0.72 17.63 11.11
C VAL A 170 0.68 17.71 11.72
N ARG A 171 0.87 18.51 12.79
CA ARG A 171 2.14 18.59 13.50
C ARG A 171 2.60 17.23 14.05
N VAL A 172 1.73 16.52 14.76
CA VAL A 172 2.04 15.19 15.33
C VAL A 172 2.41 14.21 14.23
N ASN A 173 1.62 14.14 13.16
CA ASN A 173 1.90 13.23 12.06
C ASN A 173 3.22 13.58 11.34
N ALA A 174 3.57 14.86 11.23
CA ALA A 174 4.85 15.27 10.64
C ALA A 174 6.04 14.80 11.48
N ILE A 175 5.94 14.85 12.81
CA ILE A 175 6.96 14.30 13.74
C ILE A 175 7.10 12.80 13.52
N GLU A 176 6.00 12.05 13.51
CA GLU A 176 6.00 10.61 13.27
C GLU A 176 6.62 10.26 11.91
N ALA A 177 6.24 10.97 10.85
CA ALA A 177 6.78 10.75 9.51
C ALA A 177 8.28 11.04 9.42
N LEU A 178 8.78 12.07 10.11
CA LEU A 178 10.21 12.34 10.21
C LEU A 178 10.94 11.19 10.95
N GLY A 179 10.35 10.64 12.01
CA GLY A 179 10.86 9.48 12.72
C GLY A 179 10.96 8.23 11.84
N ASP A 180 9.90 7.93 11.08
CA ASP A 180 9.82 6.74 10.22
C ASP A 180 10.67 6.85 8.94
N ILE A 181 10.87 8.07 8.42
CA ILE A 181 11.87 8.32 7.36
C ILE A 181 13.28 8.02 7.89
N GLY A 182 13.53 8.19 9.19
CA GLY A 182 14.71 7.69 9.87
C GLY A 182 15.97 8.55 9.68
N ALA A 183 17.10 7.89 9.37
CA ALA A 183 18.41 8.55 9.34
C ALA A 183 18.49 9.70 8.33
N GLU A 184 17.65 9.67 7.30
CA GLU A 184 17.49 10.68 6.27
C GLU A 184 16.85 11.96 6.80
N ALA A 185 16.17 11.91 7.95
CA ALA A 185 15.53 13.04 8.61
C ALA A 185 16.38 13.66 9.74
N LYS A 186 17.65 13.28 9.91
CA LYS A 186 18.53 13.79 10.99
C LYS A 186 18.57 15.31 11.13
N GLN A 187 18.41 16.04 10.04
CA GLN A 187 18.35 17.51 10.06
C GLN A 187 17.14 18.08 10.80
N ALA A 188 16.10 17.28 11.07
CA ALA A 188 14.94 17.68 11.85
C ALA A 188 15.17 17.66 13.36
N VAL A 189 16.20 16.95 13.85
CA VAL A 189 16.43 16.74 15.30
C VAL A 189 16.47 18.05 16.11
N PRO A 190 17.16 19.13 15.68
CA PRO A 190 17.18 20.38 16.44
C PRO A 190 15.82 21.09 16.52
N MET A 191 14.85 20.72 15.69
CA MET A 191 13.50 21.30 15.65
C MET A 191 12.50 20.51 16.51
N LEU A 192 12.92 19.37 17.09
CA LEU A 192 12.09 18.46 17.88
C LEU A 192 12.40 18.50 19.39
N THR A 193 13.36 19.33 19.81
CA THR A 193 13.83 19.51 21.19
C THR A 193 13.44 20.87 21.73
#